data_AF-A0A109WWT6-F1
#
_entry.id   AF-A0A109WWT6-F1
#
_cell.length_a   1.000
_cell.length_b   1.000
_cell.length_c   1.000
_cell.angle_alpha   90.00
_cell.angle_beta   90.00
_cell.angle_gamma   90.00
#
_symmetry.space_group_name_H-M   'P 1'
#
loop_
_entity.id
_entity.type
_entity.pdbx_description
1 polymer ?
#
loop_
_entity_poly.entity_id
_entity_poly.type
_entity_poly.pdbx_seq_one_letter_code
_entity_poly.pdbx_strand_id
1 'polypeptide(L)' 'MTRSLKKNPFVANHLSRKIEKLNMREEKEIIVTWSRASTIIPNL' A
#
# COMPACT_ATOMS: atom_id res chain seq x y z
N MET A 1 9.48 -10.31 9.48
CA MET A 1 8.24 -11.06 9.83
C MET A 1 7.75 -11.73 8.56
N THR A 2 8.08 -13.00 8.38
CA THR A 2 7.82 -13.72 7.13
C THR A 2 6.35 -14.09 7.06
N ARG A 3 5.62 -13.59 6.06
CA ARG A 3 4.26 -14.05 5.79
C ARG A 3 4.28 -15.32 4.96
N SER A 4 3.25 -16.14 5.12
CA SER A 4 3.05 -17.30 4.26
C SER A 4 2.79 -16.85 2.82
N LEU A 5 3.56 -17.41 1.87
CA LEU A 5 3.41 -17.17 0.42
C LEU A 5 2.07 -17.68 -0.12
N LYS A 6 1.39 -18.58 0.59
CA LYS A 6 0.05 -19.08 0.22
C LYS A 6 -1.05 -18.04 0.44
N LYS A 7 -0.79 -17.01 1.26
CA LYS A 7 -1.75 -15.95 1.56
C LYS A 7 -1.54 -14.78 0.62
N ASN A 8 -2.63 -14.14 0.21
CA ASN A 8 -2.58 -12.94 -0.62
C ASN A 8 -1.69 -11.85 0.03
N PRO A 9 -1.04 -11.01 -0.79
CA PRO A 9 -0.32 -9.86 -0.28
C PRO A 9 -1.28 -9.00 0.53
N PHE A 10 -0.86 -8.62 1.74
CA PHE A 10 -1.64 -7.71 2.56
C PHE A 10 -1.14 -6.29 2.37
N VAL A 11 -2.09 -5.39 2.21
CA VAL A 11 -1.92 -3.94 2.16
C VAL A 11 -2.88 -3.36 3.17
N ALA A 12 -2.42 -2.39 3.97
CA ALA A 12 -3.32 -1.77 4.93
C ALA A 12 -4.33 -0.86 4.23
N ASN A 13 -5.61 -0.96 4.63
CA ASN A 13 -6.72 -0.22 4.02
C ASN A 13 -6.51 1.30 3.99
N HIS A 14 -5.90 1.88 5.02
CA HIS A 14 -5.62 3.32 5.07
C HIS A 14 -4.55 3.73 4.05
N LEU A 15 -3.57 2.86 3.78
CA LEU A 15 -2.52 3.11 2.80
C LEU A 15 -3.10 3.01 1.39
N SER A 16 -3.89 1.96 1.10
CA SER A 16 -4.59 1.79 -0.19
C SER A 16 -5.45 3.00 -0.53
N ARG A 17 -6.31 3.44 0.41
CA ARG A 17 -7.18 4.60 0.21
C ARG A 17 -6.42 5.91 -0.03
N LYS A 18 -5.24 6.07 0.57
CA LYS A 18 -4.43 7.29 0.38
C LYS A 18 -3.81 7.29 -1.01
N ILE A 19 -3.31 6.14 -1.45
CA ILE A 19 -2.70 5.94 -2.77
C ILE A 19 -3.75 6.07 -3.88
N GLU A 20 -4.93 5.44 -3.74
CA GLU A 20 -6.05 5.58 -4.68
C GLU A 20 -6.41 7.05 -4.92
N LYS A 21 -6.48 7.86 -3.84
CA LYS A 21 -6.76 9.30 -3.94
C LYS A 21 -5.66 10.08 -4.66
N LEU A 22 -4.40 9.71 -4.47
CA LEU A 22 -3.26 10.36 -5.13
C LEU A 22 -3.19 9.98 -6.60
N ASN A 23 -3.43 8.70 -6.92
CA ASN A 23 -3.49 8.19 -8.29
C ASN A 23 -4.64 8.84 -9.07
N MET A 24 -5.80 9.06 -8.45
CA MET A 24 -6.91 9.81 -9.07
C MET A 24 -6.56 11.27 -9.37
N ARG A 25 -5.60 11.86 -8.66
CA ARG A 25 -5.14 13.25 -8.86
C ARG A 25 -3.89 13.35 -9.72
N GLU A 26 -3.28 12.21 -10.07
CA GLU A 26 -1.98 12.12 -10.75
C GLU A 26 -0.83 12.86 -10.01
N GLU A 27 -0.97 13.03 -8.69
CA GLU A 27 -0.02 13.75 -7.84
C GLU A 27 0.92 12.77 -7.11
N LYS A 28 2.22 13.12 -7.05
CA LYS A 28 3.23 12.36 -6.30
C LYS A 28 3.60 13.10 -5.02
N GLU A 29 3.08 12.62 -3.90
CA GLU A 29 3.36 13.17 -2.57
C GLU A 29 4.13 12.17 -1.68
N ILE A 30 4.87 12.69 -0.70
CA ILE A 30 5.55 11.87 0.30
C ILE A 30 4.51 11.32 1.29
N ILE A 31 4.33 9.99 1.33
CA ILE A 31 3.44 9.32 2.28
C ILE A 31 4.23 8.78 3.46
N VAL A 32 4.02 9.35 4.64
CA VAL A 32 4.46 8.74 5.90
C VAL A 32 3.49 7.63 6.30
N THR A 33 4.01 6.42 6.53
CA THR A 33 3.23 5.26 6.98
C THR A 33 3.97 4.47 8.05
N TRP A 34 3.23 3.94 9.01
CA TRP A 34 3.75 3.03 10.04
C TRP A 34 3.43 1.55 9.72
N SER A 35 2.74 1.30 8.59
CA SER A 35 2.30 -0.03 8.20
C SER A 35 3.42 -0.83 7.53
N ARG A 36 4.41 -1.24 8.33
CA ARG A 36 5.57 -2.05 7.92
C ARG A 36 5.22 -3.44 7.35
N ALA A 37 3.97 -3.88 7.53
CA ALA A 37 3.50 -5.16 7.04
C ALA A 37 2.91 -5.09 5.63
N SER A 38 2.74 -3.90 5.03
CA SER A 38 2.15 -3.78 3.68
C SER A 38 3.12 -4.27 2.60
N THR A 39 2.61 -4.98 1.59
CA THR A 39 3.37 -5.40 0.40
C THR A 39 3.25 -4.35 -0.70
N ILE A 40 4.34 -4.04 -1.38
CA ILE A 40 4.35 -3.17 -2.56
C ILE A 40 3.82 -3.99 -3.75
N ILE A 41 2.77 -3.51 -4.40
CA ILE A 41 2.10 -4.15 -5.54
C ILE A 41 2.29 -3.22 -6.76
N PRO A 42 2.54 -3.73 -7.98
CA PRO A 42 2.74 -2.89 -9.17
C PRO A 42 1.56 -1.97 -9.53
N ASN A 43 0.35 -2.32 -9.07
CA ASN A 43 -0.86 -1.53 -9.27
C ASN A 43 -1.11 -0.51 -8.14
N LEU A 44 -0.17 -0.35 -7.20
CA LEU A 44 -0.15 0.77 -6.25
C LEU A 44 0.42 2.01 -6.93
#